data_AF-A0A9D8P2D2-F1
#
_entry.id   AF-A0A9D8P2D2-F1
#
_cell.length_a   1.000
_cell.length_b   1.000
_cell.length_c   1.000
_cell.angle_alpha   90.00
_cell.angle_beta   90.00
_cell.angle_gamma   90.00
#
_symmetry.space_group_name_H-M   'P 1'
#
loop_
_entity.id
_entity.type
_entity.pdbx_description
1 polymer ?
#
loop_
_entity_poly.entity_id
_entity_poly.type
_entity_poly.pdbx_seq_one_letter_code
_entity_poly.pdbx_strand_id
1 'polypeptide(L)'
;MTVTSEVGNVGNGVSKKRRKPEANVASTPIRIRTTTKLKLEQLLQQANKHRRGRRVKADDLLSYALELLTEHHIATICEGTLTNKDRLELLFSKVSKEQRGLSRDELLGMLLAGSLTK
;
A
#
# COMPACT_ATOMS: atom_id res chain seq x y z
N MET A 1 -13.57 59.01 48.54
CA MET A 1 -14.11 57.88 49.31
C MET A 1 -15.25 57.29 48.50
N THR A 2 -14.96 56.25 47.71
CA THR A 2 -15.31 54.84 47.97
C THR A 2 -16.82 54.61 47.97
N VAL A 3 -17.37 53.97 46.93
CA VAL A 3 -18.08 52.69 47.04
C VAL A 3 -17.97 51.97 45.68
N THR A 4 -17.28 50.84 45.70
CA THR A 4 -17.25 49.81 44.65
C THR A 4 -18.36 48.81 44.93
N SER A 5 -19.21 48.52 43.95
CA SER A 5 -20.22 47.45 44.00
C SER A 5 -20.13 46.60 42.74
N GLU A 6 -19.35 45.52 42.87
CA GLU A 6 -19.65 44.13 42.53
C GLU A 6 -20.72 43.85 41.44
N VAL A 7 -20.28 43.28 40.31
CA VAL A 7 -21.01 42.18 39.65
C VAL A 7 -19.98 41.17 39.16
N GLY A 8 -20.02 39.98 39.74
CA GLY A 8 -19.13 38.87 39.42
C GLY A 8 -19.39 38.27 38.05
N ASN A 9 -18.33 37.72 37.44
CA ASN A 9 -18.46 36.73 36.38
C ASN A 9 -17.59 35.52 36.69
N VAL A 10 -18.25 34.37 36.73
CA VAL A 10 -17.75 33.08 37.19
C VAL A 10 -16.77 32.52 36.15
N GLY A 11 -15.48 32.53 36.50
CA GLY A 11 -14.40 31.95 35.72
C GLY A 11 -14.40 30.43 35.80
N ASN A 12 -14.87 29.83 34.72
CA ASN A 12 -14.96 28.41 34.41
C ASN A 12 -13.72 27.59 34.80
N GLY A 13 -13.93 26.48 35.53
CA GLY A 13 -12.89 25.57 35.98
C GLY A 13 -12.19 24.85 34.81
N VAL A 14 -10.95 25.25 34.51
CA VAL A 14 -10.09 24.57 33.55
C VAL A 14 -9.54 23.29 34.19
N SER A 15 -10.23 22.18 33.93
CA SER A 15 -9.75 20.83 34.21
C SER A 15 -8.46 20.56 33.43
N LYS A 16 -7.29 20.66 34.09
CA LYS A 16 -5.99 20.27 33.54
C LYS A 16 -5.95 18.75 33.30
N LYS A 17 -6.36 18.31 32.12
CA LYS A 17 -6.14 16.93 31.65
C LYS A 17 -4.63 16.73 31.44
N ARG A 18 -4.04 15.86 32.27
CA ARG A 18 -2.65 15.37 32.13
C ARG A 18 -2.47 14.76 30.73
N ARG A 19 -1.65 15.40 29.89
CA ARG A 19 -1.19 14.83 28.62
C ARG A 19 -0.15 13.77 28.94
N LYS A 20 -0.44 12.51 28.58
CA LYS A 20 0.57 11.44 28.56
C LYS A 20 1.60 11.79 27.47
N PRO A 21 2.88 11.42 27.63
CA PRO A 21 3.87 11.65 26.59
C PRO A 21 3.49 10.79 25.39
N GLU A 22 3.00 11.43 24.34
CA GLU A 22 2.76 10.78 23.06
C GLU A 22 4.13 10.56 22.44
N ALA A 23 4.60 9.30 22.46
CA ALA A 23 5.70 8.89 21.62
C ALA A 23 5.36 9.33 20.20
N ASN A 24 6.19 10.22 19.63
CA ASN A 24 6.04 10.74 18.28
C ASN A 24 6.21 9.57 17.29
N VAL A 25 5.14 8.82 17.05
CA VAL A 25 5.08 7.88 15.94
C VAL A 25 4.79 8.72 14.72
N ALA A 26 5.85 9.17 14.04
CA ALA A 26 5.74 9.89 12.78
C ALA A 26 5.04 8.96 11.76
N SER A 27 3.75 9.20 11.53
CA SER A 27 2.92 8.41 10.62
C SER A 27 2.81 9.12 9.29
N THR A 28 3.31 8.51 8.21
CA THR A 28 3.14 9.00 6.84
C THR A 28 1.88 8.39 6.21
N PRO A 29 0.97 9.19 5.62
CA PRO A 29 -0.23 8.65 4.98
C PRO A 29 0.11 7.95 3.67
N ILE A 30 -0.20 6.66 3.56
CA ILE A 30 -0.06 5.87 2.33
C ILE A 30 -1.40 5.87 1.58
N ARG A 31 -1.39 6.28 0.31
CA ARG A 31 -2.57 6.20 -0.56
C ARG A 31 -2.71 4.77 -1.09
N ILE A 32 -3.76 4.09 -0.66
CA ILE A 32 -4.12 2.76 -1.12
C ILE A 32 -5.40 2.81 -1.96
N ARG A 33 -5.53 1.90 -2.93
CA ARG A 33 -6.77 1.76 -3.71
C ARG A 33 -7.90 1.26 -2.82
N THR A 34 -9.14 1.65 -3.13
CA THR A 34 -10.34 1.27 -2.36
C THR A 34 -10.54 -0.23 -2.27
N THR A 35 -10.20 -0.97 -3.34
CA THR A 35 -10.25 -2.44 -3.37
C THR A 35 -9.30 -3.08 -2.35
N THR A 36 -8.08 -2.54 -2.23
CA THR A 36 -7.08 -3.00 -1.25
C THR A 36 -7.51 -2.65 0.18
N LYS A 37 -8.10 -1.47 0.39
CA LYS A 37 -8.64 -1.05 1.68
C LYS A 37 -9.71 -2.03 2.19
N LEU A 38 -10.66 -2.41 1.34
CA LEU A 38 -11.72 -3.37 1.71
C LEU A 38 -11.15 -4.73 2.13
N LYS A 39 -10.15 -5.24 1.39
CA LYS A 39 -9.46 -6.49 1.74
C LYS A 39 -8.77 -6.39 3.10
N LEU A 40 -8.08 -5.28 3.36
CA LEU A 40 -7.43 -5.01 4.64
C LEU A 40 -8.45 -5.00 5.80
N GLU A 41 -9.59 -4.35 5.62
CA GLU A 41 -10.66 -4.29 6.62
C GLU A 41 -11.24 -5.68 6.91
N GLN A 42 -11.48 -6.50 5.88
CA GLN A 42 -11.95 -7.88 6.04
C GLN A 42 -10.95 -8.74 6.83
N LEU A 43 -9.66 -8.65 6.50
CA LEU A 43 -8.59 -9.37 7.21
C LEU A 43 -8.48 -8.90 8.66
N LEU A 44 -8.61 -7.59 8.92
CA LEU A 44 -8.65 -7.05 10.27
C LEU A 44 -9.87 -7.52 11.06
N GLN A 45 -11.03 -7.65 10.42
CA GLN A 45 -12.23 -8.21 11.06
C GLN A 45 -12.02 -9.67 11.41
N GLN A 46 -11.46 -10.48 10.51
CA GLN A 46 -11.14 -11.89 10.77
C GLN A 46 -10.14 -12.05 11.92
N ALA A 47 -9.04 -11.30 11.89
CA ALA A 47 -8.01 -11.32 12.94
C ALA A 47 -8.56 -10.88 14.31
N ASN A 48 -9.56 -9.99 14.33
CA ASN A 48 -10.20 -9.53 15.56
C ASN A 48 -11.42 -10.36 16.00
N LYS A 49 -11.93 -11.29 15.17
CA LYS A 49 -13.16 -12.06 15.44
C LYS A 49 -13.02 -13.03 16.62
N HIS A 50 -11.85 -13.61 16.84
CA HIS A 50 -11.60 -14.63 17.88
C HIS A 50 -10.57 -14.15 18.92
N ARG A 51 -10.47 -12.84 19.10
CA ARG A 51 -9.37 -12.21 19.84
C ARG A 51 -9.47 -12.45 21.36
N ARG A 52 -8.38 -12.94 21.97
CA ARG A 52 -8.16 -13.02 23.43
C ARG A 52 -7.11 -12.01 23.96
N GLY A 53 -6.91 -10.86 23.29
CA GLY A 53 -5.81 -9.91 23.55
C GLY A 53 -6.12 -8.45 23.19
N ARG A 54 -5.08 -7.62 22.86
CA ARG A 54 -5.14 -6.17 22.45
C ARG A 54 -6.09 -5.94 21.25
N ARG A 55 -6.11 -4.81 20.53
CA ARG A 55 -6.71 -4.70 19.16
C ARG A 55 -5.60 -4.79 18.08
N VAL A 56 -5.76 -5.55 16.99
CA VAL A 56 -4.77 -5.67 15.90
C VAL A 56 -4.96 -4.44 15.05
N LYS A 57 -3.90 -3.67 14.86
CA LYS A 57 -3.92 -2.50 13.98
C LYS A 57 -3.59 -2.91 12.56
N ALA A 58 -3.96 -2.06 11.61
CA ALA A 58 -3.55 -2.19 10.21
C ALA A 58 -2.03 -2.28 10.07
N ASP A 59 -1.31 -1.49 10.88
CA ASP A 59 0.15 -1.45 10.91
C ASP A 59 0.74 -2.83 11.26
N ASP A 60 0.31 -3.44 12.37
CA ASP A 60 0.78 -4.77 12.79
C ASP A 60 0.60 -5.84 11.69
N LEU A 61 -0.53 -5.79 10.99
CA LEU A 61 -0.84 -6.73 9.90
C LEU A 61 0.04 -6.48 8.67
N LEU A 62 0.28 -5.22 8.33
CA LEU A 62 1.14 -4.84 7.22
C LEU A 62 2.61 -5.17 7.51
N SER A 63 3.10 -4.91 8.72
CA SER A 63 4.47 -5.28 9.12
C SER A 63 4.71 -6.77 8.95
N TYR A 64 3.81 -7.61 9.45
CA TYR A 64 3.91 -9.06 9.30
C TYR A 64 3.84 -9.50 7.82
N ALA A 65 2.95 -8.88 7.02
CA ALA A 65 2.85 -9.19 5.60
C ALA A 65 4.12 -8.80 4.83
N LEU A 66 4.77 -7.70 5.21
CA LEU A 66 6.03 -7.24 4.60
C LEU A 66 7.20 -8.16 4.96
N GLU A 67 7.23 -8.72 6.17
CA GLU A 67 8.25 -9.70 6.58
C GLU A 67 8.16 -11.03 5.80
N LEU A 68 6.97 -11.39 5.31
CA LEU A 68 6.74 -12.62 4.54
C LEU A 68 6.99 -12.45 3.03
N LEU A 69 7.24 -11.22 2.56
CA LEU A 69 7.53 -10.98 1.15
C LEU A 69 8.90 -11.54 0.78
N THR A 70 8.91 -12.50 -0.14
CA THR A 70 10.12 -13.06 -0.73
C THR A 70 10.43 -12.36 -2.04
N GLU A 71 11.66 -12.53 -2.53
CA GLU A 71 12.08 -12.03 -3.84
C GLU A 71 11.18 -12.56 -4.97
N HIS A 72 10.68 -13.80 -4.87
CA HIS A 72 9.73 -14.35 -5.82
C HIS A 72 8.43 -13.54 -5.85
N HIS A 73 7.87 -13.18 -4.69
CA HIS A 73 6.63 -12.39 -4.65
C HIS A 73 6.84 -11.01 -5.28
N ILE A 74 8.00 -10.40 -5.04
CA ILE A 74 8.38 -9.13 -5.67
C ILE A 74 8.48 -9.29 -7.18
N ALA A 75 9.16 -10.34 -7.67
CA ALA A 75 9.27 -10.63 -9.10
C ALA A 75 7.90 -10.81 -9.76
N THR A 76 6.99 -11.57 -9.13
CA THR A 76 5.62 -11.75 -9.63
C THR A 76 4.82 -10.45 -9.66
N ILE A 77 4.98 -9.59 -8.65
CA ILE A 77 4.34 -8.26 -8.65
C ILE A 77 4.89 -7.42 -9.80
N CYS A 78 6.21 -7.39 -9.98
CA CYS A 78 6.84 -6.70 -11.09
C CYS A 78 6.31 -7.22 -12.45
N GLU A 79 6.27 -8.53 -12.64
CA GLU A 79 5.70 -9.18 -13.84
C GLU A 79 4.23 -8.82 -14.09
N GLY A 80 3.43 -8.75 -13.02
CA GLY A 80 2.04 -8.33 -13.09
C GLY A 80 1.87 -6.85 -13.46
N THR A 81 2.84 -6.01 -13.14
CA THR A 81 2.84 -4.58 -13.51
C THR A 81 3.37 -4.30 -14.91
N LEU A 82 3.99 -5.27 -15.59
CA LEU A 82 4.42 -5.09 -16.97
C LEU A 82 3.22 -4.76 -17.87
N THR A 83 3.31 -3.64 -18.58
CA THR A 83 2.35 -3.29 -19.61
C THR A 83 2.50 -4.23 -20.81
N ASN A 84 1.48 -4.28 -21.67
CA ASN A 84 1.58 -5.06 -22.91
C ASN A 84 2.74 -4.59 -23.80
N LYS A 85 3.09 -3.29 -23.76
CA LYS A 85 4.27 -2.77 -24.45
C LYS A 85 5.56 -3.35 -23.88
N ASP A 86 5.69 -3.35 -22.56
CA ASP A 86 6.87 -3.91 -21.88
C ASP A 86 7.02 -5.41 -22.16
N ARG A 87 5.91 -6.16 -22.20
CA ARG A 87 5.92 -7.58 -22.57
C ARG A 87 6.40 -7.80 -24.00
N LEU A 88 5.98 -6.95 -24.93
CA LEU A 88 6.37 -7.01 -26.34
C LEU A 88 7.85 -6.68 -26.52
N GLU A 89 8.37 -5.70 -25.77
CA GLU A 89 9.80 -5.39 -25.76
C GLU A 89 10.65 -6.51 -25.15
N LEU A 90 10.16 -7.16 -24.09
CA LEU A 90 10.84 -8.29 -23.47
C LEU A 90 10.90 -9.49 -24.42
N LEU A 91 9.80 -9.77 -25.13
CA LEU A 91 9.76 -10.77 -26.20
C LEU A 91 10.71 -10.42 -27.35
N PHE A 92 10.68 -9.17 -27.81
CA PHE A 92 11.59 -8.69 -28.86
C PHE A 92 13.05 -8.83 -28.44
N SER A 93 13.39 -8.49 -27.19
CA SER A 93 14.75 -8.64 -26.67
C SER A 93 15.19 -10.09 -26.60
N LYS A 94 14.30 -11.02 -26.25
CA LYS A 94 14.59 -12.46 -26.26
C LYS A 94 14.82 -12.98 -27.68
N VAL A 95 13.90 -12.69 -28.59
CA VAL A 95 13.96 -13.16 -29.99
C VAL A 95 15.14 -12.52 -30.73
N SER A 96 15.44 -11.25 -30.50
CA SER A 96 16.59 -10.56 -31.12
C SER A 96 17.94 -11.13 -30.67
N LYS A 97 18.02 -11.68 -29.45
CA LYS A 97 19.21 -12.40 -28.96
C LYS A 97 19.36 -13.76 -29.63
N GLU A 98 18.26 -14.45 -29.89
CA GLU A 98 18.22 -15.80 -30.45
C GLU A 98 18.35 -15.78 -31.99
N GLN A 99 17.74 -14.78 -32.63
CA GLN A 99 17.81 -14.50 -34.06
C GLN A 99 18.36 -13.09 -34.26
N ARG A 100 19.68 -13.00 -34.48
CA ARG A 100 20.34 -11.73 -34.80
C ARG A 100 19.78 -11.17 -36.11
N GLY A 101 19.21 -9.97 -36.05
CA GLY A 101 18.78 -9.21 -37.22
C GLY A 101 17.27 -9.02 -37.37
N LEU A 102 16.46 -9.54 -36.45
CA LEU A 102 15.00 -9.38 -36.54
C LEU A 102 14.55 -7.95 -36.27
N SER A 103 13.76 -7.41 -37.20
CA SER A 103 13.07 -6.12 -37.03
C SER A 103 11.79 -6.28 -36.20
N ARG A 104 11.30 -5.18 -35.62
CA ARG A 104 10.03 -5.18 -34.86
C ARG A 104 8.85 -5.61 -35.73
N ASP A 105 8.84 -5.23 -37.01
CA ASP A 105 7.79 -5.60 -37.95
C ASP A 105 7.81 -7.09 -38.30
N GLU A 106 9.00 -7.70 -38.38
CA GLU A 106 9.15 -9.14 -38.61
C GLU A 106 8.67 -9.94 -37.38
N LEU A 107 8.96 -9.46 -36.16
CA LEU A 107 8.46 -10.06 -34.93
C LEU A 107 6.92 -10.01 -34.88
N LEU A 108 6.34 -8.86 -35.22
CA LEU A 108 4.88 -8.69 -35.30
C LEU A 108 4.27 -9.61 -36.36
N GLY A 109 4.92 -9.74 -37.53
CA GLY A 109 4.52 -10.68 -38.58
C GLY A 109 4.54 -12.14 -38.10
N MET A 110 5.57 -12.56 -37.38
CA MET A 110 5.68 -13.91 -36.80
C MET A 110 4.65 -14.17 -35.69
N LEU A 111 4.35 -13.15 -34.86
CA LEU A 111 3.30 -13.21 -33.86
C LEU A 111 1.91 -13.36 -34.50
N LEU A 112 1.61 -12.60 -35.57
CA LEU A 112 0.35 -12.73 -36.32
C LEU A 112 0.25 -14.06 -37.07
N ALA A 113 1.37 -14.58 -37.59
CA ALA A 113 1.42 -15.87 -38.27
C ALA A 113 1.31 -17.07 -37.32
N GLY A 114 1.30 -16.84 -36.00
CA GLY A 114 1.19 -17.88 -34.97
C GLY A 114 2.41 -18.80 -34.89
N SER A 115 3.53 -18.42 -35.51
CA SER A 115 4.75 -19.24 -35.57
C SER A 115 5.58 -19.19 -34.30
N LEU A 116 5.34 -18.21 -33.42
CA LEU A 116 6.03 -18.05 -32.13
C LEU A 116 5.31 -18.70 -30.93
N THR A 117 4.09 -19.24 -31.14
CA THR A 117 3.24 -19.82 -30.08
C THR A 117 3.08 -21.34 -30.18
N LYS A 118 3.95 -22.03 -30.93
CA LYS A 118 4.00 -23.51 -31.00
C LYS A 118 4.94 -24.09 -29.96
#